data_AF-A0A840P7M7-F1
#
_entry.id   AF-A0A840P7M7-F1
#
_cell.length_a   1.000
_cell.length_b   1.000
_cell.length_c   1.000
_cell.angle_alpha   90.00
_cell.angle_beta   90.00
_cell.angle_gamma   90.00
#
_symmetry.space_group_name_H-M   'P 1'
#
loop_
_entity.id
_entity.type
_entity.pdbx_description
1 polymer ?
#
loop_
_entity_poly.entity_id
_entity_poly.type
_entity_poly.pdbx_seq_one_letter_code
_entity_poly.pdbx_strand_id
1 'polypeptide(L)'
;MKQLIEEGAKKSGVLWLTLDRPRLAWHAWHDGAIYLVTGGGEQHLPGLTDRSQVRVTLRSKDNGGELVAFEAAVEVIDQAAAPDAVAALAKERLNARDGAGMTDRWARESQVVRLTPLP
;
A
#
# COMPACT_ATOMS: atom_id res chain seq x y z
N MET A 1 15.42 1.67 -12.13
CA MET A 1 14.32 0.92 -11.48
C MET A 1 13.42 1.84 -10.62
N LYS A 2 13.98 2.55 -9.64
CA LYS A 2 13.21 3.43 -8.71
C LYS A 2 12.23 4.40 -9.39
N GLN A 3 12.66 5.12 -10.43
CA GLN A 3 11.78 6.04 -11.19
C GLN A 3 10.58 5.31 -11.83
N LEU A 4 10.79 4.12 -12.40
CA LEU A 4 9.71 3.33 -13.02
C LEU A 4 8.70 2.87 -11.98
N ILE A 5 9.18 2.46 -10.80
CA ILE A 5 8.32 2.05 -9.68
C ILE A 5 7.48 3.23 -9.20
N GLU A 6 8.09 4.40 -8.98
CA GLU A 6 7.39 5.61 -8.55
C GLU A 6 6.30 6.03 -9.56
N GLU A 7 6.66 6.14 -10.83
CA GLU A 7 5.71 6.51 -11.89
C GLU A 7 4.60 5.47 -12.05
N GLY A 8 4.93 4.17 -11.94
CA GLY A 8 3.97 3.08 -12.01
C GLY A 8 2.97 3.11 -10.83
N ALA A 9 3.47 3.30 -9.61
CA ALA A 9 2.65 3.38 -8.40
C ALA A 9 1.67 4.56 -8.46
N LYS A 10 2.17 5.76 -8.79
CA LYS A 10 1.35 6.98 -8.93
C LYS A 10 0.25 6.86 -9.99
N LYS A 11 0.47 6.08 -11.06
CA LYS A 11 -0.50 5.94 -12.17
C LYS A 11 -1.51 4.81 -11.98
N SER A 12 -1.09 3.68 -11.38
CA SER A 12 -1.91 2.47 -11.33
C SER A 12 -3.01 2.54 -10.26
N GLY A 13 -2.73 3.15 -9.10
CA GLY A 13 -3.64 3.21 -7.94
C GLY A 13 -3.85 1.85 -7.23
N VAL A 14 -3.48 0.75 -7.88
CA VAL A 14 -3.48 -0.62 -7.33
C VAL A 14 -2.18 -1.33 -7.68
N LEU A 15 -1.86 -2.37 -6.92
CA LEU A 15 -0.71 -3.26 -7.13
C LEU A 15 -1.06 -4.69 -6.74
N TRP A 16 -0.19 -5.64 -7.05
CA TRP A 16 -0.32 -7.03 -6.61
C TRP A 16 0.80 -7.39 -5.65
N LEU A 17 0.44 -8.02 -4.54
CA LEU A 17 1.38 -8.61 -3.59
C LEU A 17 1.39 -10.12 -3.75
N THR A 18 2.57 -10.71 -3.77
CA THR A 18 2.72 -12.17 -3.68
C THR A 18 2.69 -12.57 -2.21
N LEU A 19 1.52 -13.00 -1.72
CA LEU A 19 1.30 -13.49 -0.37
C LEU A 19 1.08 -15.01 -0.41
N ASP A 20 0.03 -15.53 0.24
CA ASP A 20 -0.46 -16.91 0.03
C ASP A 20 -0.90 -17.16 -1.43
N ARG A 21 -1.38 -16.10 -2.08
CA ARG A 21 -1.66 -16.00 -3.52
C ARG A 21 -1.46 -14.55 -3.96
N PRO A 22 -1.46 -14.24 -5.27
CA PRO A 22 -1.49 -12.86 -5.73
C PRO A 22 -2.73 -12.13 -5.18
N ARG A 23 -2.51 -11.05 -4.43
CA ARG A 23 -3.57 -10.20 -3.87
C ARG A 23 -3.45 -8.80 -4.41
N LEU A 24 -4.54 -8.31 -5.01
CA LEU A 24 -4.66 -6.91 -5.40
C LEU A 24 -4.80 -6.05 -4.14
N ALA A 25 -4.07 -4.95 -4.10
CA ALA A 25 -4.15 -3.98 -3.02
C ALA A 25 -4.22 -2.56 -3.59
N TRP A 26 -5.16 -1.74 -3.10
CA TRP A 26 -5.09 -0.30 -3.29
C TRP A 26 -4.02 0.29 -2.37
N HIS A 27 -3.41 1.40 -2.77
CA HIS A 27 -2.26 1.98 -2.09
C HIS A 27 -2.18 3.50 -2.31
N ALA A 28 -1.25 4.15 -1.59
CA ALA A 28 -0.75 5.47 -1.93
C ALA A 28 0.76 5.43 -2.12
N TRP A 29 1.29 6.26 -3.03
CA TRP A 29 2.71 6.56 -3.08
C TRP A 29 2.99 7.82 -2.26
N HIS A 30 3.93 7.74 -1.33
CA HIS A 30 4.33 8.87 -0.51
C HIS A 30 5.82 8.75 -0.16
N ASP A 31 6.56 9.86 -0.32
CA ASP A 31 7.98 9.98 0.04
C ASP A 31 8.86 8.76 -0.32
N GLY A 32 8.79 8.34 -1.59
CA GLY A 32 9.63 7.25 -2.11
C GLY A 32 9.20 5.84 -1.71
N ALA A 33 8.05 5.67 -1.06
CA ALA A 33 7.52 4.38 -0.63
C ALA A 33 6.04 4.21 -0.98
N ILE A 34 5.60 2.96 -0.93
CA ILE A 34 4.20 2.58 -1.09
C ILE A 34 3.58 2.36 0.28
N TYR A 35 2.42 2.95 0.54
CA TYR A 35 1.67 2.77 1.77
C TYR A 35 0.37 2.01 1.51
N LEU A 36 0.07 1.08 2.41
CA LEU A 36 -1.09 0.20 2.38
C LEU A 36 -1.77 0.22 3.76
N VAL A 37 -3.05 -0.14 3.81
CA VAL A 37 -3.74 -0.44 5.07
C VAL A 37 -4.44 -1.79 4.98
N THR A 38 -4.44 -2.53 6.07
CA THR A 38 -5.13 -3.81 6.20
C THR A 38 -5.77 -3.99 7.58
N GLY A 39 -6.85 -4.76 7.66
CA GLY A 39 -7.61 -4.96 8.90
C GLY A 39 -8.61 -3.84 9.20
N GLY A 40 -9.40 -4.00 10.27
CA GLY A 40 -10.33 -2.97 10.75
C GLY A 40 -11.40 -2.56 9.74
N GLY A 41 -11.83 -3.47 8.88
CA GLY A 41 -12.79 -3.21 7.79
C GLY A 41 -12.16 -2.80 6.46
N GLU A 42 -10.84 -2.63 6.39
CA GLU A 42 -10.10 -2.52 5.13
C GLU A 42 -9.76 -3.89 4.53
N GLN A 43 -9.19 -3.88 3.32
CA GLN A 43 -8.79 -5.08 2.60
C GLN A 43 -7.92 -6.01 3.47
N HIS A 44 -8.16 -7.32 3.38
CA HIS A 44 -7.41 -8.32 4.14
C HIS A 44 -6.18 -8.81 3.36
N LEU A 45 -4.99 -8.56 3.91
CA LEU A 45 -3.68 -8.93 3.35
C LEU A 45 -2.95 -9.91 4.30
N PRO A 46 -3.34 -11.20 4.30
CA PRO A 46 -2.88 -12.17 5.30
C PRO A 46 -1.38 -12.38 5.26
N GLY A 47 -0.76 -12.34 6.45
CA GLY A 47 0.66 -12.55 6.65
C GLY A 47 1.56 -11.49 6.00
N LEU A 48 1.02 -10.33 5.59
CA LEU A 48 1.85 -9.22 5.11
C LEU A 48 2.66 -8.63 6.27
N THR A 49 2.02 -8.32 7.38
CA THR A 49 2.62 -7.60 8.52
C THR A 49 3.63 -8.42 9.32
N ASP A 50 3.66 -9.74 9.13
CA ASP A 50 4.64 -10.65 9.74
C ASP A 50 5.89 -10.87 8.87
N ARG A 51 5.95 -10.27 7.67
CA ARG A 51 7.07 -10.43 6.73
C ARG A 51 8.06 -9.28 6.88
N SER A 52 9.32 -9.57 6.57
CA SER A 52 10.34 -8.54 6.36
C SER A 52 10.36 -8.00 4.93
N GLN A 53 9.90 -8.80 3.95
CA GLN A 53 9.88 -8.45 2.53
C GLN A 53 8.66 -9.05 1.81
N VAL A 54 8.26 -8.41 0.73
CA VAL A 54 7.18 -8.89 -0.16
C VAL A 54 7.47 -8.54 -1.61
N ARG A 55 7.14 -9.46 -2.52
CA ARG A 55 7.17 -9.20 -3.94
C ARG A 55 5.95 -8.40 -4.36
N VAL A 56 6.20 -7.26 -5.02
CA VAL A 56 5.21 -6.33 -5.55
C VAL A 56 5.24 -6.38 -7.07
N THR A 57 4.07 -6.45 -7.70
CA THR A 57 3.91 -6.30 -9.15
C THR A 57 3.01 -5.11 -9.44
N LEU A 58 3.52 -4.16 -10.23
CA LEU A 58 2.76 -3.05 -10.78
C LEU A 58 2.33 -3.40 -12.21
N ARG A 59 1.08 -3.06 -12.54
CA ARG A 59 0.50 -3.31 -13.87
C ARG A 59 0.01 -2.00 -14.49
N SER A 60 0.01 -1.96 -15.82
CA SER A 60 -0.45 -0.82 -16.61
C SER A 60 -1.94 -0.63 -16.41
N LYS A 61 -2.35 0.62 -16.18
CA LYS A 61 -3.77 0.98 -16.09
C LYS A 61 -4.48 0.90 -17.44
N ASP A 62 -3.74 1.06 -18.54
CA ASP A 62 -4.32 1.15 -19.89
C ASP A 62 -4.69 -0.22 -20.47
N ASN A 63 -3.83 -1.21 -20.28
CA ASN A 63 -3.98 -2.54 -20.89
C ASN A 63 -3.80 -3.71 -19.91
N GLY A 64 -3.53 -3.43 -18.62
CA GLY A 64 -3.30 -4.45 -17.62
C GLY A 64 -2.00 -5.23 -17.78
N GLY A 65 -1.10 -4.90 -18.71
CA GLY A 65 0.20 -5.57 -18.82
C GLY A 65 1.06 -5.37 -17.57
N GLU A 66 1.95 -6.32 -17.26
CA GLU A 66 2.95 -6.12 -16.21
C GLU A 66 3.90 -4.97 -16.59
N LEU A 67 4.08 -4.00 -15.69
CA LEU A 67 5.03 -2.90 -15.87
C LEU A 67 6.37 -3.23 -15.20
N VAL A 68 6.33 -3.68 -13.95
CA VAL A 68 7.50 -4.02 -13.16
C VAL A 68 7.11 -4.94 -12.00
N ALA A 69 8.00 -5.87 -11.65
CA ALA A 69 7.94 -6.65 -10.43
C ALA A 69 9.24 -6.49 -9.62
N PHE A 70 9.14 -6.29 -8.31
CA PHE A 70 10.28 -6.00 -7.43
C PHE A 70 10.03 -6.49 -6.00
N GLU A 71 11.09 -6.68 -5.21
CA GLU A 71 10.99 -6.92 -3.78
C GLU A 71 10.92 -5.59 -3.02
N ALA A 72 10.12 -5.53 -1.97
CA ALA A 72 10.02 -4.37 -1.09
C ALA A 72 10.18 -4.81 0.37
N ALA A 73 10.92 -4.03 1.16
CA ALA A 73 10.94 -4.18 2.61
C ALA A 73 9.57 -3.81 3.18
N VAL A 74 9.07 -4.61 4.12
CA VAL A 74 7.79 -4.43 4.79
C VAL A 74 8.02 -3.86 6.17
N GLU A 75 7.30 -2.80 6.51
CA GLU A 75 7.33 -2.17 7.81
C GLU A 75 5.91 -1.80 8.23
N VAL A 76 5.45 -2.27 9.39
CA VAL A 76 4.24 -1.73 10.03
C VAL A 76 4.63 -0.45 10.72
N ILE A 77 4.06 0.67 10.31
CA ILE A 77 4.44 1.99 10.83
C ILE A 77 3.63 2.36 12.07
N ASP A 78 4.23 3.16 12.95
CA ASP A 78 3.47 3.94 13.93
C ASP A 78 2.72 5.06 13.20
N GLN A 79 1.40 4.93 13.15
CA GLN A 79 0.52 5.87 12.46
C GLN A 79 0.59 7.29 13.06
N ALA A 80 0.77 7.40 14.39
CA ALA A 80 0.85 8.69 15.07
C ALA A 80 2.16 9.42 14.75
N ALA A 81 3.24 8.66 14.51
CA ALA A 81 4.54 9.20 14.11
C ALA A 81 4.64 9.54 12.61
N ALA A 82 3.67 9.11 11.79
CA ALA A 82 3.68 9.30 10.34
C ALA A 82 2.36 9.89 9.79
N PRO A 83 1.91 11.05 10.30
CA PRO A 83 0.61 11.63 9.95
C PRO A 83 0.49 11.96 8.45
N ASP A 84 1.57 12.40 7.79
CA ASP A 84 1.55 12.75 6.37
C ASP A 84 1.34 11.53 5.46
N ALA A 85 1.93 10.39 5.82
CA ALA A 85 1.74 9.13 5.10
C ALA A 85 0.30 8.61 5.26
N VAL A 86 -0.24 8.69 6.48
CA VAL A 86 -1.64 8.33 6.75
C VAL A 86 -2.60 9.24 5.98
N ALA A 87 -2.34 10.55 5.94
CA ALA A 87 -3.14 11.51 5.18
C ALA A 87 -3.08 11.26 3.67
N ALA A 88 -1.90 10.95 3.13
CA ALA A 88 -1.73 10.57 1.73
C ALA A 88 -2.54 9.30 1.39
N LEU A 89 -2.51 8.29 2.26
CA LEU A 89 -3.29 7.07 2.09
C LEU A 89 -4.80 7.32 2.19
N ALA A 90 -5.24 8.15 3.14
CA ALA A 90 -6.64 8.53 3.31
C ALA A 90 -7.20 9.23 2.07
N LYS A 91 -6.41 10.10 1.42
CA LYS A 91 -6.80 10.79 0.18
C LYS A 91 -7.12 9.83 -0.97
N GLU A 92 -6.42 8.71 -1.07
CA GLU A 92 -6.63 7.71 -2.12
C GLU A 92 -7.83 6.77 -1.83
N ARG A 93 -8.43 6.84 -0.62
CA ARG A 93 -9.56 5.99 -0.23
C ARG A 93 -10.91 6.58 -0.67
N LEU A 94 -11.25 6.39 -1.95
CA LEU A 94 -12.43 7.02 -2.59
C LEU A 94 -13.82 6.60 -2.05
N ASN A 95 -13.94 5.44 -1.39
CA ASN A 95 -15.21 4.88 -0.91
C ASN A 95 -15.17 4.58 0.61
N ALA A 96 -14.62 5.51 1.39
CA ALA A 96 -14.60 5.41 2.85
C ALA A 96 -16.02 5.47 3.42
N ARG A 97 -16.34 4.61 4.38
CA ARG A 97 -17.70 4.52 4.97
C ARG A 97 -17.96 5.60 6.03
N ASP A 98 -16.90 6.10 6.63
CA ASP A 98 -16.86 6.88 7.86
C ASP A 98 -16.27 8.27 7.68
N GLY A 99 -15.99 8.68 6.43
CA GLY A 99 -15.53 10.02 6.08
C GLY A 99 -14.32 10.46 6.92
N ALA A 100 -14.49 11.55 7.68
CA ALA A 100 -13.43 12.12 8.51
C ALA A 100 -12.99 11.24 9.69
N GLY A 101 -13.80 10.27 10.14
CA GLY A 101 -13.46 9.38 11.26
C GLY A 101 -12.60 8.17 10.87
N MET A 102 -12.25 8.04 9.58
CA MET A 102 -11.58 6.87 9.03
C MET A 102 -10.18 6.63 9.61
N THR A 103 -9.36 7.67 9.72
CA THR A 103 -7.99 7.55 10.24
C THR A 103 -7.99 7.16 11.72
N ASP A 104 -8.98 7.63 12.49
CA ASP A 104 -9.14 7.23 13.88
C ASP A 104 -9.52 5.75 14.01
N ARG A 105 -10.38 5.24 13.11
CA ARG A 105 -10.65 3.80 13.03
C ARG A 105 -9.40 3.02 12.64
N TRP A 106 -8.64 3.47 11.65
CA TRP A 106 -7.40 2.81 11.26
C TRP A 106 -6.40 2.73 12.42
N ALA A 107 -6.29 3.79 13.21
CA ALA A 107 -5.42 3.80 14.39
C ALA A 107 -5.82 2.75 15.45
N ARG A 108 -7.12 2.42 15.56
CA ARG A 108 -7.65 1.45 16.54
C ARG A 108 -7.71 0.02 16.03
N GLU A 109 -8.00 -0.17 14.75
CA GLU A 109 -8.48 -1.45 14.22
C GLU A 109 -7.70 -1.95 12.99
N SER A 110 -6.82 -1.12 12.42
CA SER A 110 -6.07 -1.45 11.20
C SER A 110 -4.56 -1.31 11.43
N GLN A 111 -3.79 -1.84 10.49
CA GLN A 111 -2.34 -1.62 10.40
C GLN A 111 -2.04 -0.88 9.11
N VAL A 112 -1.24 0.18 9.19
CA VAL A 112 -0.68 0.86 8.03
C VAL A 112 0.72 0.31 7.78
N VAL A 113 0.97 -0.11 6.55
CA VAL A 113 2.19 -0.79 6.13
C VAL A 113 2.90 0.06 5.10
N ARG A 114 4.19 0.32 5.35
CA ARG A 114 5.12 0.89 4.37
C ARG A 114 5.83 -0.24 3.64
N LEU A 115 5.84 -0.14 2.32
CA LEU A 115 6.64 -0.96 1.42
C LEU A 115 7.71 -0.09 0.78
N THR A 116 8.97 -0.35 1.13
CA THR A 116 10.12 0.36 0.57
C THR A 116 10.76 -0.49 -0.52
N PRO A 117 10.75 -0.06 -1.80
CA PRO A 117 11.38 -0.81 -2.88
C PRO A 117 12.86 -1.09 -2.59
N LEU A 118 13.29 -2.33 -2.78
CA LEU A 118 14.69 -2.72 -2.65
C LEU A 118 15.47 -2.46 -3.96
N PRO A 119 16.80 -2.25 -3.87
CA PRO A 119 17.66 -2.03 -5.03
C PRO A 119 17.63 -3.17 -6.06
#